data_AF-A0AAC8TIF4-F1
#
_entry.id   AF-A0AAC8TIF4-F1
#
_cell.length_a   1.000
_cell.length_b   1.000
_cell.length_c   1.000
_cell.angle_alpha   90.00
_cell.angle_beta   90.00
_cell.angle_gamma   90.00
#
_symmetry.space_group_name_H-M   'P 1'
#
loop_
_entity.id
_entity.type
_entity.pdbx_description
1 polymer ?
#
loop_
_entity_poly.entity_id
_entity_poly.type
_entity_poly.pdbx_seq_one_letter_code
_entity_poly.pdbx_strand_id
1 'polypeptide(L)'
;MKNKTKAAVLADHADPNTLYVMPPQAGSASLSNAFYSANTGFCSEMRDLQGTSKLLGGEIKRIALKLKGHEAELEKLRRQKAAYDKEAAKYYEDPLVQQVSGLEFRISDTEERIDDLRERLAECETQACTEDLQEDIRVLKQERSNLKAELARLSKRAGENLRQYKKLTKQAEAVALAMDDIYAQHTKALSQIVTLKGQIIAMYDSYAKLEGGHSSITFNTRWDASVEQLRRENDGFNVMKLPTQNVNVNISMLPGAGDDSQLASAGTMFRGYTVNGVKFDPNKPTLTLPAHPEMFQATVFMTLLSACPQLHPEYFDIPKGQQGLPLYGLTAAYEYPSTFLTHVKASYNLWKIYEYMKKVSVHGGFFSTSSKTEVFETNQADSGFTLQWFDDSGMTEEQRNAIVREIKLELMFDVMRMMGVPTYDAASKVNDPPPPPASGAVVLAEGVQSTCGWYSFYCGGVAWFLKGLNAIFGSTETETQFRQSYNYQASREYRTDRILYRPGVTVFEKDALDASRPR
;
A
#
# COMPACT_ATOMS: atom_id res chain seq x y z
N MET A 1 -25.60 -31.02 -18.05
CA MET A 1 -26.12 -29.65 -17.93
C MET A 1 -25.76 -28.86 -19.18
N LYS A 2 -26.70 -28.10 -19.75
CA LYS A 2 -26.43 -27.10 -20.79
C LYS A 2 -26.24 -25.73 -20.12
N ASN A 3 -25.09 -25.08 -20.31
CA ASN A 3 -24.86 -23.72 -19.83
C ASN A 3 -24.43 -22.82 -21.00
N LYS A 4 -25.36 -21.99 -21.49
CA LYS A 4 -25.11 -20.97 -22.52
C LYS A 4 -24.92 -19.56 -21.96
N THR A 5 -24.89 -19.43 -20.63
CA THR A 5 -24.73 -18.14 -19.95
C THR A 5 -23.26 -17.88 -19.63
N LYS A 6 -22.93 -16.65 -19.26
CA LYS A 6 -21.61 -16.28 -18.75
C LYS A 6 -21.47 -16.55 -17.24
N ALA A 7 -22.52 -17.04 -16.58
CA ALA A 7 -22.51 -17.33 -15.17
C ALA A 7 -21.92 -18.71 -14.90
N ALA A 8 -21.05 -18.81 -13.89
CA ALA A 8 -20.59 -20.08 -13.39
C ALA A 8 -21.71 -20.76 -12.57
N VAL A 9 -21.77 -22.08 -12.66
CA VAL A 9 -22.79 -22.89 -11.97
C VAL A 9 -22.09 -23.92 -11.09
N LEU A 10 -22.57 -24.04 -9.86
CA LEU A 10 -22.13 -25.00 -8.87
C LEU A 10 -23.28 -25.97 -8.60
N ALA A 11 -22.97 -27.27 -8.52
CA ALA A 11 -23.95 -28.26 -8.07
C ALA A 11 -23.93 -28.34 -6.55
N ASP A 12 -25.10 -28.53 -5.93
CA ASP A 12 -25.16 -28.86 -4.51
C ASP A 12 -24.59 -30.27 -4.28
N HIS A 13 -23.78 -30.42 -3.23
CA HIS A 13 -23.13 -31.67 -2.90
C HIS A 13 -24.09 -32.70 -2.29
N ALA A 14 -25.09 -32.25 -1.52
CA ALA A 14 -26.10 -33.06 -0.87
C ALA A 14 -27.28 -33.38 -1.81
N ASP A 15 -27.64 -32.45 -2.69
CA ASP A 15 -28.66 -32.66 -3.73
C ASP A 15 -28.11 -32.37 -5.15
N PRO A 16 -27.65 -33.40 -5.89
CA PRO A 16 -27.12 -33.23 -7.23
C PRO A 16 -28.09 -32.60 -8.25
N ASN A 17 -29.40 -32.54 -7.93
CA ASN A 17 -30.40 -31.90 -8.78
C ASN A 17 -30.57 -30.40 -8.49
N THR A 18 -29.96 -29.88 -7.42
CA THR A 18 -29.95 -28.44 -7.11
C THR A 18 -28.70 -27.80 -7.68
N LEU A 19 -28.89 -26.74 -8.46
CA LEU A 19 -27.83 -25.98 -9.13
C LEU A 19 -27.85 -24.52 -8.66
N TYR A 20 -26.72 -24.07 -8.12
CA TYR A 20 -26.50 -22.69 -7.71
C TYR A 20 -25.77 -21.91 -8.80
N VAL A 21 -26.35 -20.80 -9.20
CA VAL A 21 -25.76 -19.89 -10.21
C VAL A 21 -25.03 -18.77 -9.49
N MET A 22 -23.72 -18.65 -9.73
CA MET A 22 -22.92 -17.55 -9.21
C MET A 22 -23.25 -16.23 -9.93
N PRO A 23 -23.00 -15.06 -9.30
CA PRO A 23 -22.95 -13.81 -10.04
C PRO A 23 -22.02 -13.93 -11.26
N PRO A 24 -22.40 -13.40 -12.43
CA PRO A 24 -21.53 -13.39 -13.60
C PRO A 24 -20.23 -12.63 -13.33
N GLN A 25 -19.09 -13.15 -13.80
CA GLN A 25 -17.79 -12.49 -13.62
C GLN A 25 -17.69 -11.15 -14.37
N ALA A 26 -18.51 -10.98 -15.40
CA ALA A 26 -18.58 -9.76 -16.21
C ALA A 26 -20.02 -9.26 -16.30
N GLY A 27 -20.23 -7.98 -15.98
CA GLY A 27 -21.48 -7.26 -16.17
C GLY A 27 -21.36 -6.16 -17.23
N SER A 28 -22.49 -5.62 -17.67
CA SER A 28 -22.56 -4.53 -18.64
C SER A 28 -22.76 -3.17 -17.96
N ALA A 29 -22.06 -2.14 -18.40
CA ALA A 29 -22.26 -0.76 -17.98
C ALA A 29 -22.86 0.09 -19.12
N SER A 30 -23.97 0.77 -18.85
CA SER A 30 -24.65 1.65 -19.81
C SER A 30 -24.88 3.03 -19.19
N LEU A 31 -24.55 4.08 -19.95
CA LEU A 31 -24.86 5.46 -19.58
C LEU A 31 -26.31 5.78 -19.96
N SER A 32 -27.09 6.34 -19.05
CA SER A 32 -28.47 6.78 -19.29
C SER A 32 -28.72 8.14 -18.65
N ASN A 33 -29.71 8.87 -19.19
CA ASN A 33 -30.23 10.10 -18.59
C ASN A 33 -29.14 11.16 -18.28
N ALA A 34 -28.39 11.56 -19.31
CA ALA A 34 -27.46 12.68 -19.19
C ALA A 34 -28.26 14.01 -19.19
N PHE A 35 -28.18 14.73 -18.08
CA PHE A 35 -28.72 16.07 -17.93
C PHE A 35 -27.57 17.06 -17.87
N TYR A 36 -27.64 18.09 -18.72
CA TYR A 36 -26.62 19.12 -18.81
C TYR A 36 -27.11 20.39 -18.14
N SER A 37 -26.20 21.07 -17.41
CA SER A 37 -26.52 22.34 -16.76
C SER A 37 -26.51 23.49 -17.76
N ALA A 38 -27.04 24.65 -17.37
CA ALA A 38 -26.94 25.88 -18.17
C ALA A 38 -25.49 26.33 -18.41
N ASN A 39 -24.54 25.92 -17.55
CA ASN A 39 -23.12 26.29 -17.72
C ASN A 39 -22.49 25.62 -18.95
N THR A 40 -23.12 24.60 -19.55
CA THR A 40 -22.68 24.03 -20.83
C THR A 40 -22.76 25.02 -21.99
N GLY A 41 -23.43 26.17 -21.82
CA GLY A 41 -23.29 27.32 -22.72
C GLY A 41 -21.85 27.84 -22.85
N PHE A 42 -20.98 27.61 -21.85
CA PHE A 42 -19.58 28.03 -21.86
C PHE A 42 -18.63 27.02 -22.55
N CYS A 43 -19.15 26.02 -23.28
CA CYS A 43 -18.29 25.04 -23.94
C CYS A 43 -17.44 25.64 -25.08
N SER A 44 -17.87 26.75 -25.70
CA SER A 44 -17.04 27.49 -26.66
C SER A 44 -15.81 28.13 -26.00
N GLU A 45 -15.98 28.69 -24.81
CA GLU A 45 -14.92 29.30 -24.01
C GLU A 45 -13.94 28.24 -23.53
N MET A 46 -14.44 27.04 -23.23
CA MET A 46 -13.61 25.85 -22.97
C MET A 46 -12.77 25.41 -24.18
N ARG A 47 -13.30 25.50 -25.40
CA ARG A 47 -12.52 25.26 -26.62
C ARG A 47 -11.38 26.28 -26.74
N ASP A 48 -11.68 27.56 -26.52
CA ASP A 48 -10.69 28.63 -26.60
C ASP A 48 -9.63 28.49 -25.48
N LEU A 49 -10.05 28.03 -24.29
CA LEU A 49 -9.17 27.64 -23.18
C LEU A 49 -8.20 26.53 -23.61
N GLN A 50 -8.70 25.48 -24.25
CA GLN A 50 -7.87 24.37 -24.73
C GLN A 50 -6.89 24.84 -25.81
N GLY A 51 -7.33 25.71 -26.73
CA GLY A 51 -6.45 26.37 -27.69
C GLY A 51 -5.32 27.13 -27.01
N THR A 52 -5.65 27.94 -26.00
CA THR A 52 -4.68 28.69 -25.19
C THR A 52 -3.73 27.75 -24.44
N SER A 53 -4.24 26.69 -23.82
CA SER A 53 -3.48 25.67 -23.11
C SER A 53 -2.47 24.95 -24.03
N LYS A 54 -2.84 24.65 -25.28
CA LYS A 54 -1.92 24.12 -26.29
C LYS A 54 -0.82 25.11 -26.66
N LEU A 55 -1.17 26.40 -26.84
CA LEU A 55 -0.19 27.45 -27.13
C LEU A 55 0.84 27.57 -26.01
N LEU A 56 0.38 27.67 -24.76
CA LEU A 56 1.24 27.72 -23.57
C LEU A 56 2.06 26.43 -23.40
N GLY A 57 1.49 25.26 -23.70
CA GLY A 57 2.22 23.99 -23.74
C GLY A 57 3.34 23.99 -24.78
N GLY A 58 3.09 24.57 -25.96
CA GLY A 58 4.11 24.81 -26.98
C GLY A 58 5.22 25.76 -26.51
N GLU A 59 4.88 26.80 -25.73
CA GLU A 59 5.87 27.69 -25.12
C GLU A 59 6.74 26.96 -24.09
N ILE A 60 6.13 26.18 -23.20
CA ILE A 60 6.83 25.35 -22.22
C ILE A 60 7.79 24.39 -22.95
N LYS A 61 7.35 23.74 -24.03
CA LYS A 61 8.21 22.86 -24.85
C LYS A 61 9.41 23.63 -25.44
N ARG A 62 9.20 24.84 -25.96
CA ARG A 62 10.27 25.70 -26.47
C ARG A 62 11.28 26.09 -25.38
N ILE A 63 10.79 26.46 -24.19
CA ILE A 63 11.66 26.80 -23.07
C ILE A 63 12.43 25.57 -22.57
N ALA A 64 11.79 24.41 -22.49
CA ALA A 64 12.44 23.15 -22.12
C ALA A 64 13.56 22.76 -23.08
N LEU A 65 13.37 22.98 -24.39
CA LEU A 65 14.44 22.80 -25.38
C LEU A 65 15.60 23.78 -25.17
N LYS A 66 15.33 25.04 -24.81
CA LYS A 66 16.38 26.01 -24.45
C LYS A 66 17.16 25.58 -23.21
N LEU A 67 16.48 25.09 -22.16
CA LEU A 67 17.12 24.59 -20.95
C LEU A 67 18.09 23.44 -21.26
N LYS A 68 17.69 22.50 -22.11
CA LYS A 68 18.57 21.43 -22.60
C LYS A 68 19.77 21.97 -23.39
N GLY A 69 19.59 23.04 -24.15
CA GLY A 69 20.67 23.77 -24.81
C GLY A 69 21.67 24.37 -23.82
N HIS A 70 21.17 25.04 -22.76
CA HIS A 70 22.00 25.62 -21.71
C HIS A 70 22.84 24.56 -20.99
N GLU A 71 22.29 23.38 -20.72
CA GLU A 71 23.06 22.27 -20.10
C GLU A 71 24.25 21.86 -20.98
N ALA A 72 24.03 21.69 -22.28
CA ALA A 72 25.11 21.35 -23.21
C ALA A 72 26.18 22.47 -23.31
N GLU A 73 25.76 23.72 -23.27
CA GLU A 73 26.66 24.88 -23.27
C GLU A 73 27.46 24.98 -21.97
N LEU A 74 26.82 24.80 -20.81
CA LEU A 74 27.47 24.75 -19.50
C LEU A 74 28.52 23.65 -19.44
N GLU A 75 28.24 22.44 -19.97
CA GLU A 75 29.22 21.37 -20.05
C GLU A 75 30.44 21.73 -20.89
N LYS A 76 30.22 22.42 -22.02
CA LYS A 76 31.32 22.93 -22.86
C LYS A 76 32.16 23.96 -22.10
N LEU A 77 31.52 24.92 -21.43
CA LEU A 77 32.22 25.94 -20.65
C LEU A 77 32.96 25.36 -19.45
N ARG A 78 32.37 24.38 -18.73
CA ARG A 78 33.04 23.65 -17.64
C ARG A 78 34.33 22.99 -18.11
N ARG A 79 34.29 22.29 -19.24
CA ARG A 79 35.49 21.67 -19.85
C ARG A 79 36.52 22.71 -20.25
N GLN A 80 36.09 23.83 -20.82
CA GLN A 80 36.98 24.91 -21.22
C GLN A 80 37.65 25.57 -20.01
N LYS A 81 36.90 25.85 -18.95
CA LYS A 81 37.43 26.38 -17.68
C LYS A 81 38.44 25.41 -17.09
N ALA A 82 38.10 24.12 -16.98
CA ALA A 82 39.00 23.10 -16.45
C ALA A 82 40.30 22.98 -17.27
N ALA A 83 40.23 23.16 -18.60
CA ALA A 83 41.41 23.19 -19.44
C ALA A 83 42.31 24.41 -19.15
N TYR A 84 41.72 25.61 -19.00
CA TYR A 84 42.48 26.81 -18.61
C TYR A 84 43.08 26.68 -17.22
N ASP A 85 42.32 26.19 -16.24
CA ASP A 85 42.80 25.99 -14.87
C ASP A 85 43.96 24.99 -14.83
N LYS A 86 43.83 23.87 -15.57
CA LYS A 86 44.90 22.86 -15.69
C LYS A 86 46.15 23.42 -16.36
N GLU A 87 46.00 24.24 -17.39
CA GLU A 87 47.15 24.87 -18.06
C GLU A 87 47.79 25.94 -17.17
N ALA A 88 46.99 26.73 -16.45
CA ALA A 88 47.46 27.74 -15.50
C ALA A 88 48.27 27.10 -14.36
N ALA A 89 47.84 25.94 -13.86
CA ALA A 89 48.51 25.22 -12.79
C ALA A 89 49.98 24.90 -13.10
N LYS A 90 50.31 24.60 -14.37
CA LYS A 90 51.70 24.35 -14.80
C LYS A 90 52.63 25.54 -14.56
N TYR A 91 52.11 26.76 -14.71
CA TYR A 91 52.87 27.99 -14.47
C TYR A 91 52.90 28.37 -12.99
N TYR A 92 51.89 27.93 -12.22
CA TYR A 92 51.82 28.16 -10.78
C TYR A 92 52.82 27.30 -9.97
N GLU A 93 53.39 26.25 -10.57
CA GLU A 93 54.48 25.48 -9.94
C GLU A 93 55.78 26.29 -9.80
N ASP A 94 55.92 27.41 -10.51
CA ASP A 94 57.05 28.33 -10.36
C ASP A 94 57.00 29.04 -9.00
N PRO A 95 58.00 28.87 -8.12
CA PRO A 95 58.02 29.50 -6.80
C PRO A 95 57.91 31.03 -6.83
N LEU A 96 58.39 31.68 -7.89
CA LEU A 96 58.27 33.12 -8.05
C LEU A 96 56.82 33.53 -8.34
N VAL A 97 56.08 32.72 -9.12
CA VAL A 97 54.66 32.96 -9.40
C VAL A 97 53.83 32.78 -8.11
N GLN A 98 54.13 31.77 -7.29
CA GLN A 98 53.48 31.58 -5.99
C GLN A 98 53.72 32.74 -5.04
N GLN A 99 54.97 33.21 -4.94
CA GLN A 99 55.31 34.36 -4.09
C GLN A 99 54.61 35.64 -4.56
N VAL A 100 54.56 35.87 -5.87
CA VAL A 100 53.81 37.00 -6.46
C VAL A 100 52.33 36.90 -6.11
N SER A 101 51.70 35.73 -6.32
CA SER A 101 50.29 35.51 -6.00
C SER A 101 50.00 35.70 -4.51
N GLY A 102 50.89 35.24 -3.63
CA GLY A 102 50.76 35.43 -2.18
C GLY A 102 50.89 36.90 -1.75
N LEU A 103 51.78 37.66 -2.38
CA LEU A 103 51.88 39.11 -2.16
C LEU A 103 50.63 39.85 -2.65
N GLU A 104 50.09 39.48 -3.82
CA GLU A 104 48.84 40.06 -4.33
C GLU A 104 47.68 39.83 -3.35
N PHE A 105 47.56 38.62 -2.80
CA PHE A 105 46.57 38.31 -1.77
C PHE A 105 46.76 39.17 -0.50
N ARG A 106 47.99 39.26 0.04
CA ARG A 106 48.28 40.08 1.23
C ARG A 106 48.01 41.58 1.01
N ILE A 107 48.28 42.08 -0.19
CA ILE A 107 47.95 43.47 -0.55
C ILE A 107 46.44 43.67 -0.53
N SER A 108 45.67 42.75 -1.11
CA SER A 108 44.20 42.82 -1.11
C SER A 108 43.64 42.80 0.31
N ASP A 109 44.10 41.88 1.16
CA ASP A 109 43.70 41.80 2.59
C ASP A 109 44.04 43.09 3.35
N THR A 110 45.22 43.65 3.10
CA THR A 110 45.62 44.93 3.72
C THR A 110 44.73 46.09 3.23
N GLU A 111 44.33 46.10 1.96
CA GLU A 111 43.43 47.12 1.40
C GLU A 111 42.03 47.03 2.01
N GLU A 112 41.47 45.82 2.15
CA GLU A 112 40.18 45.58 2.80
C GLU A 112 40.19 46.03 4.28
N ARG A 113 41.25 45.69 5.02
CA ARG A 113 41.43 46.14 6.42
C ARG A 113 41.54 47.65 6.54
N ILE A 114 42.16 48.33 5.58
CA ILE A 114 42.21 49.80 5.56
C ILE A 114 40.81 50.38 5.36
N ASP A 115 39.99 49.77 4.50
CA ASP A 115 38.64 50.25 4.23
C ASP A 115 37.69 49.99 5.42
N ASP A 116 37.80 48.84 6.11
CA ASP A 116 37.10 48.60 7.39
C ASP A 116 37.45 49.65 8.46
N LEU A 117 38.75 49.94 8.63
CA LEU A 117 39.19 50.95 9.60
C LEU A 117 38.72 52.36 9.24
N ARG A 118 38.55 52.66 7.94
CA ARG A 118 38.00 53.95 7.48
C ARG A 118 36.51 54.07 7.77
N GLU A 119 35.76 52.99 7.58
CA GLU A 119 34.34 52.94 7.95
C GLU A 119 34.19 53.15 9.46
N ARG A 120 34.98 52.43 10.28
CA ARG A 120 35.01 52.58 11.73
C ARG A 120 35.47 53.97 12.20
N LEU A 121 36.42 54.58 11.50
CA LEU A 121 36.86 55.94 11.79
C LEU A 121 35.73 56.96 11.61
N ALA A 122 34.81 56.73 10.66
CA ALA A 122 33.65 57.59 10.46
C ALA A 122 32.64 57.51 11.62
N GLU A 123 32.70 56.45 12.42
CA GLU A 123 31.83 56.18 13.58
C GLU A 123 32.46 56.62 14.92
N CYS A 124 33.71 57.12 14.92
CA CYS A 124 34.37 57.54 16.16
C CYS A 124 33.78 58.83 16.75
N GLU A 125 33.32 58.75 17.99
CA GLU A 125 32.81 59.92 18.75
C GLU A 125 33.90 60.61 19.60
N THR A 126 35.06 59.96 19.79
CA THR A 126 36.13 60.47 20.67
C THR A 126 37.40 60.76 19.89
N GLN A 127 38.17 61.74 20.38
CA GLN A 127 39.45 62.12 19.80
C GLN A 127 40.49 60.99 19.92
N ALA A 128 40.49 60.25 21.04
CA ALA A 128 41.35 59.09 21.23
C ALA A 128 41.06 57.98 20.19
N CYS A 129 39.79 57.63 19.96
CA CYS A 129 39.36 56.69 18.92
C CYS A 129 39.83 57.14 17.52
N THR A 130 39.73 58.44 17.25
CA THR A 130 40.14 59.02 15.96
C THR A 130 41.64 58.92 15.74
N GLU A 131 42.44 59.26 16.74
CA GLU A 131 43.91 59.23 16.66
C GLU A 131 44.45 57.80 16.53
N ASP A 132 43.91 56.85 17.30
CA ASP A 132 44.32 55.44 17.26
C ASP A 132 44.05 54.80 15.89
N LEU A 133 42.83 54.96 15.35
CA LEU A 133 42.47 54.40 14.04
C LEU A 133 43.22 55.08 12.89
N GLN A 134 43.54 56.37 12.99
CA GLN A 134 44.36 57.07 11.99
C GLN A 134 45.79 56.53 11.96
N GLU A 135 46.37 56.21 13.11
CA GLU A 135 47.69 55.61 13.18
C GLU A 135 47.70 54.18 12.62
N ASP A 136 46.70 53.35 12.94
CA ASP A 136 46.56 52.01 12.37
C ASP A 136 46.42 52.04 10.83
N ILE A 137 45.60 52.97 10.31
CA ILE A 137 45.48 53.18 8.85
C ILE A 137 46.83 53.60 8.25
N ARG A 138 47.60 54.44 8.94
CA ARG A 138 48.92 54.88 8.48
C ARG A 138 49.90 53.70 8.43
N VAL A 139 49.94 52.87 9.47
CA VAL A 139 50.77 51.67 9.53
C VAL A 139 50.43 50.71 8.39
N LEU A 140 49.14 50.40 8.19
CA LEU A 140 48.71 49.51 7.10
C LEU A 140 48.98 50.08 5.71
N LYS A 141 48.86 51.40 5.51
CA LYS A 141 49.24 52.05 4.25
C LYS A 141 50.75 51.90 3.97
N GLN A 142 51.59 52.00 5.00
CA GLN A 142 53.02 51.79 4.87
C GLN A 142 53.33 50.32 4.55
N GLU A 143 52.69 49.37 5.23
CA GLU A 143 52.82 47.95 4.93
C GLU A 143 52.40 47.65 3.48
N ARG A 144 51.25 48.15 3.03
CA ARG A 144 50.79 48.03 1.64
C ARG A 144 51.80 48.59 0.65
N SER A 145 52.42 49.73 0.94
CA SER A 145 53.45 50.33 0.09
C SER A 145 54.68 49.42 -0.03
N ASN A 146 55.14 48.86 1.09
CA ASN A 146 56.27 47.92 1.13
C ASN A 146 55.95 46.65 0.33
N LEU A 147 54.75 46.07 0.51
CA LEU A 147 54.28 44.90 -0.22
C LEU A 147 54.20 45.16 -1.74
N LYS A 148 53.70 46.34 -2.15
CA LYS A 148 53.65 46.73 -3.58
C LYS A 148 55.05 46.86 -4.20
N ALA A 149 56.02 47.40 -3.45
CA ALA A 149 57.40 47.50 -3.91
C ALA A 149 58.04 46.11 -4.09
N GLU A 150 57.80 45.20 -3.15
CA GLU A 150 58.26 43.81 -3.23
C GLU A 150 57.61 43.05 -4.39
N LEU A 151 56.29 43.22 -4.57
CA LEU A 151 55.52 42.66 -5.67
C LEU A 151 56.07 43.08 -7.03
N ALA A 152 56.40 44.37 -7.20
CA ALA A 152 56.96 44.88 -8.46
C ALA A 152 58.32 44.24 -8.79
N ARG A 153 59.16 44.03 -7.77
CA ARG A 153 60.47 43.38 -7.92
C ARG A 153 60.33 41.91 -8.30
N LEU A 154 59.47 41.15 -7.61
CA LEU A 154 59.27 39.73 -7.89
C LEU A 154 58.54 39.50 -9.22
N SER A 155 57.56 40.33 -9.56
CA SER A 155 56.84 40.24 -10.83
C SER A 155 57.77 40.38 -12.05
N LYS A 156 58.76 41.29 -11.97
CA LYS A 156 59.77 41.44 -13.03
C LYS A 156 60.66 40.21 -13.18
N ARG A 157 60.96 39.51 -12.07
CA ARG A 157 61.76 38.27 -12.07
C ARG A 157 60.98 37.06 -12.55
N ALA A 158 59.70 36.96 -12.19
CA ALA A 158 58.81 35.88 -12.61
C ALA A 158 58.53 35.89 -14.12
N GLY A 159 58.67 37.05 -14.77
CA GLY A 159 58.82 37.16 -16.23
C GLY A 159 57.61 36.62 -17.02
N GLU A 160 57.88 35.75 -17.98
CA GLU A 160 56.88 35.23 -18.93
C GLU A 160 55.90 34.23 -18.28
N ASN A 161 56.35 33.42 -17.33
CA ASN A 161 55.49 32.45 -16.62
C ASN A 161 54.33 33.14 -15.90
N LEU A 162 54.61 34.27 -15.23
CA LEU A 162 53.59 35.08 -14.58
C LEU A 162 52.58 35.66 -15.58
N ARG A 163 53.04 36.07 -16.78
CA ARG A 163 52.15 36.59 -17.82
C ARG A 163 51.22 35.51 -18.36
N GLN A 164 51.75 34.32 -18.63
CA GLN A 164 50.94 33.19 -19.10
C GLN A 164 49.94 32.74 -18.03
N TYR A 165 50.38 32.62 -16.77
CA TYR A 165 49.50 32.35 -15.64
C TYR A 165 48.34 33.36 -15.57
N LYS A 166 48.64 34.66 -15.48
CA LYS A 166 47.61 35.71 -15.40
C LYS A 166 46.66 35.71 -16.60
N LYS A 167 47.16 35.44 -17.79
CA LYS A 167 46.34 35.35 -19.00
C LYS A 167 45.35 34.19 -18.90
N LEU A 168 45.81 33.00 -18.52
CA LEU A 168 44.96 31.81 -18.40
C LEU A 168 43.94 31.95 -17.26
N THR A 169 44.35 32.49 -16.12
CA THR A 169 43.42 32.78 -15.01
C THR A 169 42.32 33.75 -15.44
N LYS A 170 42.67 34.83 -16.15
CA LYS A 170 41.66 35.75 -16.70
C LYS A 170 40.71 35.09 -17.71
N GLN A 171 41.22 34.16 -18.52
CA GLN A 171 40.38 33.39 -19.44
C GLN A 171 39.44 32.43 -18.69
N ALA A 172 39.91 31.79 -17.61
CA ALA A 172 39.09 30.95 -16.75
C ALA A 172 38.01 31.76 -16.01
N GLU A 173 38.34 32.96 -15.53
CA GLU A 173 37.39 33.90 -14.91
C GLU A 173 36.32 34.36 -15.91
N ALA A 174 36.71 34.72 -17.14
CA ALA A 174 35.75 35.09 -18.18
C ALA A 174 34.79 33.95 -18.53
N VAL A 175 35.27 32.69 -18.54
CA VAL A 175 34.43 31.51 -18.72
C VAL A 175 33.49 31.30 -17.53
N ALA A 176 33.96 31.53 -16.29
CA ALA A 176 33.13 31.45 -15.10
C ALA A 176 31.98 32.46 -15.13
N LEU A 177 32.25 33.71 -15.51
CA LEU A 177 31.23 34.74 -15.70
C LEU A 177 30.20 34.35 -16.77
N ALA A 178 30.65 33.73 -17.88
CA ALA A 178 29.74 33.23 -18.90
C ALA A 178 28.86 32.07 -18.39
N MET A 179 29.39 31.20 -17.53
CA MET A 179 28.60 30.15 -16.87
C MET A 179 27.54 30.75 -15.94
N ASP A 180 27.89 31.78 -15.16
CA ASP A 180 26.95 32.46 -14.25
C ASP A 180 25.79 33.11 -15.00
N ASP A 181 26.07 33.74 -16.15
CA ASP A 181 25.02 34.28 -17.02
C ASP A 181 24.06 33.17 -17.50
N ILE A 182 24.59 32.02 -17.93
CA ILE A 182 23.75 30.89 -18.35
C ILE A 182 22.93 30.33 -17.19
N TYR A 183 23.48 30.25 -15.98
CA TYR A 183 22.71 29.83 -14.79
C TYR A 183 21.58 30.81 -14.46
N ALA A 184 21.83 32.12 -14.57
CA ALA A 184 20.80 33.13 -14.38
C ALA A 184 19.69 33.00 -15.43
N GLN A 185 20.06 32.81 -16.70
CA GLN A 185 19.10 32.56 -17.78
C GLN A 185 18.31 31.25 -17.58
N HIS A 186 18.97 30.18 -17.12
CA HIS A 186 18.34 28.89 -16.83
C HIS A 186 17.30 29.02 -15.70
N THR A 187 17.65 29.70 -14.61
CA THR A 187 16.75 29.96 -13.48
C THR A 187 15.52 30.78 -13.92
N LYS A 188 15.73 31.81 -14.76
CA LYS A 188 14.65 32.61 -15.34
C LYS A 188 13.72 31.77 -16.20
N ALA A 189 14.26 30.89 -17.05
CA ALA A 189 13.50 29.99 -17.89
C ALA A 189 12.68 28.96 -17.08
N LEU A 190 13.24 28.40 -15.99
CA LEU A 190 12.49 27.53 -15.07
C LEU A 190 11.32 28.26 -14.41
N SER A 191 11.56 29.49 -13.92
CA SER A 191 10.50 30.32 -13.34
C SER A 191 9.37 30.57 -14.34
N GLN A 192 9.69 30.88 -15.60
CA GLN A 192 8.69 31.05 -16.66
C GLN A 192 7.85 29.79 -16.86
N ILE A 193 8.46 28.60 -16.88
CA ILE A 193 7.71 27.33 -17.00
C ILE A 193 6.73 27.16 -15.83
N VAL A 194 7.18 27.42 -14.60
CA VAL A 194 6.33 27.31 -13.41
C VAL A 194 5.15 28.27 -13.49
N THR A 195 5.39 29.53 -13.89
CA THR A 195 4.32 30.51 -14.09
C THR A 195 3.33 30.07 -15.17
N LEU A 196 3.80 29.62 -16.33
CA LEU A 196 2.94 29.14 -17.42
C LEU A 196 2.09 27.94 -17.00
N LYS A 197 2.69 26.97 -16.29
CA LYS A 197 1.94 25.84 -15.72
C LYS A 197 0.90 26.29 -14.70
N GLY A 198 1.25 27.23 -13.82
CA GLY A 198 0.31 27.79 -12.85
C GLY A 198 -0.89 28.48 -13.52
N GLN A 199 -0.65 29.22 -14.60
CA GLN A 199 -1.71 29.85 -15.40
C GLN A 199 -2.64 28.81 -16.03
N ILE A 200 -2.08 27.75 -16.62
CA ILE A 200 -2.85 26.63 -17.17
C ILE A 200 -3.76 26.02 -16.10
N ILE A 201 -3.20 25.68 -14.93
CA ILE A 201 -3.95 25.06 -13.84
C ILE A 201 -5.06 25.98 -13.35
N ALA A 202 -4.76 27.26 -13.10
CA ALA A 202 -5.74 28.24 -12.64
C ALA A 202 -6.89 28.44 -13.65
N MET A 203 -6.56 28.42 -14.94
CA MET A 203 -7.53 28.47 -16.03
C MET A 203 -8.48 27.27 -16.01
N TYR A 204 -7.96 26.05 -15.88
CA TYR A 204 -8.82 24.85 -15.79
C TYR A 204 -9.60 24.76 -14.48
N ASP A 205 -9.03 25.20 -13.36
CA ASP A 205 -9.67 25.15 -12.04
C ASP A 205 -10.94 26.01 -11.98
N SER A 206 -10.98 27.16 -12.67
CA SER A 206 -12.17 28.02 -12.71
C SER A 206 -13.38 27.30 -13.34
N TYR A 207 -13.16 26.56 -14.42
CA TYR A 207 -14.20 25.78 -15.10
C TYR A 207 -14.47 24.42 -14.44
N ALA A 208 -13.47 23.84 -13.76
CA ALA A 208 -13.66 22.62 -12.95
C ALA A 208 -14.65 22.84 -11.80
N LYS A 209 -14.75 24.05 -11.27
CA LYS A 209 -15.71 24.40 -10.20
C LYS A 209 -17.15 24.52 -10.70
N LEU A 210 -17.34 24.75 -12.00
CA LEU A 210 -18.67 24.89 -12.59
C LEU A 210 -19.30 23.52 -12.81
N GLU A 211 -20.55 23.38 -12.39
CA GLU A 211 -21.35 22.19 -12.67
C GLU A 211 -21.62 22.09 -14.17
N GLY A 212 -21.25 20.97 -14.78
CA GLY A 212 -21.55 20.67 -16.18
C GLY A 212 -22.82 19.84 -16.36
N GLY A 213 -23.24 19.11 -15.32
CA GLY A 213 -24.47 18.31 -15.35
C GLY A 213 -24.34 17.05 -14.50
N HIS A 214 -25.22 16.08 -14.75
CA HIS A 214 -25.14 14.76 -14.16
C HIS A 214 -25.63 13.69 -15.12
N SER A 215 -25.16 12.45 -14.94
CA SER A 215 -25.63 11.30 -15.70
C SER A 215 -25.78 10.09 -14.80
N SER A 216 -26.70 9.20 -15.14
CA SER A 216 -26.81 7.91 -14.49
C SER A 216 -26.03 6.86 -15.25
N ILE A 217 -25.29 6.01 -14.55
CA ILE A 217 -24.65 4.82 -15.10
C ILE A 217 -25.31 3.62 -14.45
N THR A 218 -25.85 2.74 -15.30
CA THR A 218 -26.45 1.49 -14.88
C THR A 218 -25.46 0.36 -15.12
N PHE A 219 -25.09 -0.33 -14.07
CA PHE A 219 -24.25 -1.53 -14.10
C PHE A 219 -25.16 -2.75 -13.90
N ASN A 220 -25.33 -3.55 -14.94
CA ASN A 220 -26.26 -4.67 -14.95
C ASN A 220 -25.49 -5.99 -15.04
N THR A 221 -25.75 -6.88 -14.09
CA THR A 221 -25.14 -8.22 -14.04
C THR A 221 -25.84 -9.22 -14.96
N ARG A 222 -27.14 -9.01 -15.23
CA ARG A 222 -28.04 -9.98 -15.88
C ARG A 222 -28.06 -11.33 -15.16
N TRP A 223 -27.89 -11.33 -13.83
CA TRP A 223 -27.82 -12.54 -13.02
C TRP A 223 -29.17 -13.25 -12.96
N ASP A 224 -30.28 -12.52 -12.76
CA ASP A 224 -31.64 -13.06 -12.82
C ASP A 224 -31.94 -13.64 -14.20
N ALA A 225 -31.59 -12.92 -15.26
CA ALA A 225 -31.78 -13.40 -16.63
C ALA A 225 -31.00 -14.71 -16.90
N SER A 226 -29.78 -14.82 -16.37
CA SER A 226 -28.94 -16.02 -16.49
C SER A 226 -29.55 -17.21 -15.73
N VAL A 227 -30.06 -16.99 -14.52
CA VAL A 227 -30.75 -18.02 -13.72
C VAL A 227 -32.00 -18.52 -14.44
N GLU A 228 -32.81 -17.60 -14.98
CA GLU A 228 -34.05 -17.95 -15.65
C GLU A 228 -33.82 -18.70 -16.96
N GLN A 229 -32.77 -18.30 -17.70
CA GLN A 229 -32.36 -19.03 -18.89
C GLN A 229 -31.90 -20.45 -18.54
N LEU A 230 -31.07 -20.61 -17.52
CA LEU A 230 -30.58 -21.91 -17.09
C LEU A 230 -31.71 -22.82 -16.59
N ARG A 231 -32.71 -22.25 -15.89
CA ARG A 231 -33.91 -22.96 -15.46
C ARG A 231 -34.70 -23.51 -16.65
N ARG A 232 -34.91 -22.70 -17.69
CA ARG A 232 -35.61 -23.11 -18.93
C ARG A 232 -34.84 -24.14 -19.76
N GLU A 233 -33.51 -24.10 -19.75
CA GLU A 233 -32.66 -24.97 -20.58
C GLU A 233 -32.37 -26.34 -19.92
N ASN A 234 -32.65 -26.48 -18.63
CA ASN A 234 -32.31 -27.66 -17.83
C ASN A 234 -33.52 -28.13 -17.01
N ASP A 235 -34.61 -28.46 -17.70
CA ASP A 235 -35.79 -29.08 -17.10
C ASP A 235 -35.39 -30.32 -16.28
N GLY A 236 -35.74 -30.35 -14.99
CA GLY A 236 -35.37 -31.41 -14.04
C GLY A 236 -34.34 -30.99 -12.99
N PHE A 237 -33.69 -29.83 -13.13
CA PHE A 237 -32.83 -29.25 -12.10
C PHE A 237 -33.51 -28.08 -11.38
N ASN A 238 -33.29 -27.99 -10.07
CA ASN A 238 -33.69 -26.85 -9.25
C ASN A 238 -32.61 -25.76 -9.34
N VAL A 239 -32.78 -24.82 -10.26
CA VAL A 239 -31.80 -23.74 -10.51
C VAL A 239 -32.14 -22.50 -9.69
N MET A 240 -31.21 -22.08 -8.82
CA MET A 240 -31.36 -20.91 -7.95
C MET A 240 -30.10 -20.05 -7.86
N LYS A 241 -30.24 -18.81 -7.38
CA LYS A 241 -29.09 -17.91 -7.13
C LYS A 241 -28.28 -18.41 -5.94
N LEU A 242 -26.95 -18.38 -6.07
CA LEU A 242 -26.07 -18.59 -4.93
C LEU A 242 -26.16 -17.40 -3.97
N PRO A 243 -26.46 -17.60 -2.67
CA PRO A 243 -26.44 -16.51 -1.70
C PRO A 243 -25.04 -15.87 -1.63
N THR A 244 -24.99 -14.55 -1.55
CA THR A 244 -23.74 -13.78 -1.43
C THR A 244 -23.81 -12.85 -0.24
N GLN A 245 -22.65 -12.53 0.34
CA GLN A 245 -22.53 -11.60 1.45
C GLN A 245 -21.29 -10.71 1.33
N ASN A 246 -21.18 -9.72 2.22
CA ASN A 246 -20.01 -8.84 2.35
C ASN A 246 -19.56 -8.23 1.02
N VAL A 247 -20.53 -7.74 0.23
CA VAL A 247 -20.25 -7.25 -1.11
C VAL A 247 -19.60 -5.89 -1.04
N ASN A 248 -18.34 -5.80 -1.44
CA ASN A 248 -17.57 -4.57 -1.48
C ASN A 248 -17.50 -4.05 -2.91
N VAL A 249 -18.12 -2.90 -3.12
CA VAL A 249 -18.16 -2.21 -4.41
C VAL A 249 -17.08 -1.14 -4.44
N ASN A 250 -16.21 -1.24 -5.43
CA ASN A 250 -15.25 -0.22 -5.79
C ASN A 250 -15.63 0.34 -7.17
N ILE A 251 -15.60 1.65 -7.30
CA ILE A 251 -15.90 2.35 -8.54
C ILE A 251 -14.73 3.26 -8.88
N SER A 252 -14.29 3.18 -10.12
CA SER A 252 -13.18 3.96 -10.65
C SER A 252 -13.69 4.87 -11.75
N MET A 253 -13.31 6.13 -11.62
CA MET A 253 -13.71 7.22 -12.49
C MET A 253 -12.43 7.91 -12.94
N LEU A 254 -11.98 7.61 -14.16
CA LEU A 254 -10.69 8.06 -14.66
C LEU A 254 -10.88 9.14 -15.73
N PRO A 255 -10.07 10.21 -15.69
CA PRO A 255 -8.96 10.36 -16.60
C PRO A 255 -8.98 9.67 -17.96
N GLY A 256 -9.98 9.75 -18.84
CA GLY A 256 -9.86 9.02 -20.11
C GLY A 256 -8.57 9.38 -20.86
N ALA A 257 -7.95 8.38 -21.48
CA ALA A 257 -6.63 8.53 -22.10
C ALA A 257 -6.74 9.29 -23.43
N GLY A 258 -6.10 10.44 -23.49
CA GLY A 258 -5.65 11.08 -24.73
C GLY A 258 -4.21 11.50 -24.49
N ASP A 259 -3.29 11.08 -25.36
CA ASP A 259 -1.84 11.20 -25.16
C ASP A 259 -1.34 12.64 -24.94
N ASP A 260 -2.18 13.66 -25.20
CA ASP A 260 -1.88 15.09 -25.03
C ASP A 260 -2.93 15.86 -24.19
N SER A 261 -3.83 15.16 -23.50
CA SER A 261 -4.94 15.79 -22.79
C SER A 261 -4.47 16.36 -21.44
N GLN A 262 -4.19 17.67 -21.40
CA GLN A 262 -4.01 18.43 -20.14
C GLN A 262 -5.23 18.33 -19.20
N LEU A 263 -6.37 17.79 -19.68
CA LEU A 263 -7.53 17.46 -18.85
C LEU A 263 -7.25 16.29 -17.89
N ALA A 264 -6.26 15.44 -18.16
CA ALA A 264 -5.80 14.43 -17.21
C ALA A 264 -5.09 15.04 -16.00
N SER A 265 -4.52 16.24 -16.16
CA SER A 265 -3.88 17.02 -15.09
C SER A 265 -4.78 18.13 -14.50
N ALA A 266 -5.90 18.44 -15.16
CA ALA A 266 -6.90 19.36 -14.64
C ALA A 266 -7.66 18.71 -13.48
N GLY A 267 -8.02 19.50 -12.47
CA GLY A 267 -8.73 19.04 -11.26
C GLY A 267 -9.96 18.19 -11.55
N THR A 268 -10.43 17.47 -10.52
CA THR A 268 -11.45 16.42 -10.57
C THR A 268 -12.53 16.68 -11.65
N MET A 269 -12.49 15.90 -12.74
CA MET A 269 -13.51 15.92 -13.80
C MET A 269 -14.95 15.68 -13.28
N PHE A 270 -15.06 15.20 -12.04
CA PHE A 270 -16.31 14.98 -11.36
C PHE A 270 -16.33 15.73 -10.04
N ARG A 271 -17.47 16.34 -9.71
CA ARG A 271 -17.70 16.93 -8.39
C ARG A 271 -18.01 15.86 -7.33
N GLY A 272 -18.42 14.68 -7.78
CA GLY A 272 -18.72 13.53 -6.96
C GLY A 272 -19.59 12.54 -7.71
N TYR A 273 -19.92 11.45 -7.04
CA TYR A 273 -20.88 10.47 -7.54
C TYR A 273 -21.56 9.76 -6.37
N THR A 274 -22.73 9.21 -6.64
CA THR A 274 -23.45 8.33 -5.73
C THR A 274 -23.55 6.95 -6.34
N VAL A 275 -23.55 5.90 -5.51
CA VAL A 275 -23.83 4.52 -5.93
C VAL A 275 -24.96 4.01 -5.06
N ASN A 276 -26.06 3.58 -5.68
CA ASN A 276 -27.30 3.16 -5.01
C ASN A 276 -27.78 4.18 -3.96
N GLY A 277 -27.67 5.48 -4.28
CA GLY A 277 -28.07 6.59 -3.40
C GLY A 277 -27.05 6.99 -2.33
N VAL A 278 -25.97 6.24 -2.15
CA VAL A 278 -24.91 6.57 -1.19
C VAL A 278 -23.85 7.45 -1.86
N LYS A 279 -23.61 8.63 -1.29
CA LYS A 279 -22.55 9.54 -1.77
C LYS A 279 -21.18 8.92 -1.50
N PHE A 280 -20.36 8.87 -2.52
CA PHE A 280 -19.04 8.27 -2.43
C PHE A 280 -18.00 9.31 -2.05
N ASP A 281 -17.16 8.98 -1.07
CA ASP A 281 -16.01 9.77 -0.66
C ASP A 281 -14.76 9.21 -1.37
N PRO A 282 -14.01 10.02 -2.13
CA PRO A 282 -12.77 9.59 -2.77
C PRO A 282 -11.75 8.99 -1.78
N ASN A 283 -11.81 9.35 -0.50
CA ASN A 283 -10.93 8.84 0.55
C ASN A 283 -11.42 7.52 1.18
N LYS A 284 -12.63 7.08 0.87
CA LYS A 284 -13.23 5.82 1.35
C LYS A 284 -13.98 5.11 0.22
N PRO A 285 -13.25 4.48 -0.72
CA PRO A 285 -13.80 4.10 -2.00
C PRO A 285 -14.58 2.77 -1.99
N THR A 286 -15.19 2.41 -0.87
CA THR A 286 -15.82 1.10 -0.69
C THR A 286 -17.23 1.25 -0.16
N LEU A 287 -18.21 0.81 -0.96
CA LEU A 287 -19.59 0.63 -0.53
C LEU A 287 -19.80 -0.84 -0.18
N THR A 288 -20.19 -1.14 1.05
CA THR A 288 -20.52 -2.51 1.48
C THR A 288 -22.03 -2.74 1.38
N LEU A 289 -22.41 -3.82 0.71
CA LEU A 289 -23.79 -4.28 0.56
C LEU A 289 -23.95 -5.67 1.18
N PRO A 290 -25.15 -5.99 1.71
CA PRO A 290 -25.41 -7.29 2.34
C PRO A 290 -25.43 -8.45 1.34
N ALA A 291 -25.72 -8.21 0.07
CA ALA A 291 -25.75 -9.21 -1.00
C ALA A 291 -25.51 -8.55 -2.36
N HIS A 292 -25.12 -9.36 -3.36
CA HIS A 292 -24.83 -8.87 -4.70
C HIS A 292 -26.15 -8.55 -5.43
N PRO A 293 -26.41 -7.29 -5.82
CA PRO A 293 -27.64 -6.93 -6.51
C PRO A 293 -27.60 -7.34 -8.00
N GLU A 294 -28.77 -7.35 -8.63
CA GLU A 294 -28.91 -7.49 -10.08
C GLU A 294 -28.32 -6.28 -10.82
N MET A 295 -28.53 -5.09 -10.25
CA MET A 295 -28.17 -3.81 -10.83
C MET A 295 -27.53 -2.91 -9.78
N PHE A 296 -26.47 -2.20 -10.18
CA PHE A 296 -25.98 -1.01 -9.48
C PHE A 296 -26.33 0.22 -10.28
N GLN A 297 -26.83 1.25 -9.61
CA GLN A 297 -27.09 2.54 -10.21
C GLN A 297 -26.12 3.56 -9.63
N ALA A 298 -25.25 4.11 -10.47
CA ALA A 298 -24.43 5.24 -10.11
C ALA A 298 -25.01 6.53 -10.71
N THR A 299 -24.94 7.63 -9.97
CA THR A 299 -25.18 8.97 -10.52
C THR A 299 -23.90 9.76 -10.39
N VAL A 300 -23.41 10.29 -11.50
CA VAL A 300 -22.15 11.01 -11.56
C VAL A 300 -22.41 12.49 -11.79
N PHE A 301 -21.84 13.34 -10.96
CA PHE A 301 -21.95 14.80 -11.06
C PHE A 301 -20.73 15.34 -11.80
N MET A 302 -20.97 15.83 -13.00
CA MET A 302 -19.95 16.29 -13.95
C MET A 302 -19.61 17.76 -13.70
N THR A 303 -18.33 18.08 -13.81
CA THR A 303 -17.88 19.46 -13.98
C THR A 303 -18.05 19.88 -15.44
N LEU A 304 -17.87 21.16 -15.74
CA LEU A 304 -17.87 21.62 -17.12
C LEU A 304 -16.76 20.95 -17.95
N LEU A 305 -15.62 20.62 -17.30
CA LEU A 305 -14.51 19.91 -17.92
C LEU A 305 -14.86 18.52 -18.43
N SER A 306 -15.83 17.83 -17.81
CA SER A 306 -16.30 16.51 -18.29
C SER A 306 -17.54 16.59 -19.15
N ALA A 307 -18.42 17.56 -18.92
CA ALA A 307 -19.64 17.72 -19.72
C ALA A 307 -19.35 18.21 -21.14
N CYS A 308 -18.46 19.19 -21.32
CA CYS A 308 -18.19 19.77 -22.65
C CYS A 308 -17.58 18.78 -23.65
N PRO A 309 -16.60 17.93 -23.29
CA PRO A 309 -16.09 16.90 -24.20
C PRO A 309 -17.14 15.86 -24.63
N GLN A 310 -18.16 15.62 -23.82
CA GLN A 310 -19.27 14.72 -24.19
C GLN A 310 -20.25 15.36 -25.18
N LEU A 311 -20.50 16.66 -25.02
CA LEU A 311 -21.40 17.43 -25.88
C LEU A 311 -20.74 17.80 -27.22
N HIS A 312 -19.47 18.18 -27.17
CA HIS A 312 -18.69 18.73 -28.27
C HIS A 312 -17.32 18.05 -28.36
N PRO A 313 -17.24 16.74 -28.68
CA PRO A 313 -15.98 16.02 -28.79
C PRO A 313 -15.00 16.66 -29.80
N GLU A 314 -15.53 17.34 -30.82
CA GLU A 314 -14.76 18.07 -31.82
C GLU A 314 -13.93 19.24 -31.26
N TYR A 315 -14.34 19.83 -30.14
CA TYR A 315 -13.56 20.90 -29.50
C TYR A 315 -12.30 20.35 -28.84
N PHE A 316 -12.32 19.08 -28.46
CA PHE A 316 -11.29 18.45 -27.64
C PHE A 316 -10.41 17.45 -28.41
N ASP A 317 -10.43 17.50 -29.75
CA ASP A 317 -9.75 16.55 -30.65
C ASP A 317 -10.08 15.08 -30.37
N ILE A 318 -11.25 14.80 -29.81
CA ILE A 318 -11.68 13.43 -29.52
C ILE A 318 -12.23 12.86 -30.83
N PRO A 319 -11.60 11.82 -31.42
CA PRO A 319 -12.06 11.27 -32.69
C PRO A 319 -13.50 10.78 -32.59
N LYS A 320 -14.29 11.02 -33.64
CA LYS A 320 -15.68 10.54 -33.72
C LYS A 320 -15.72 9.02 -33.53
N GLY A 321 -16.47 8.55 -32.52
CA GLY A 321 -16.60 7.14 -32.18
C GLY A 321 -15.57 6.60 -31.19
N GLN A 322 -14.53 7.38 -30.85
CA GLN A 322 -13.70 7.07 -29.68
C GLN A 322 -14.39 7.53 -28.40
N GLN A 323 -14.08 6.87 -27.29
CA GLN A 323 -14.62 7.25 -26.00
C GLN A 323 -14.08 8.64 -25.65
N GLY A 324 -14.98 9.64 -25.65
CA GLY A 324 -14.67 10.88 -24.98
C GLY A 324 -14.50 10.66 -23.48
N LEU A 325 -13.78 11.59 -22.86
CA LEU A 325 -13.70 11.70 -21.40
C LEU A 325 -15.12 11.70 -20.81
N PRO A 326 -15.41 10.97 -19.72
CA PRO A 326 -14.53 10.18 -18.86
C PRO A 326 -14.74 8.64 -18.94
N LEU A 327 -13.73 7.87 -18.54
CA LEU A 327 -13.80 6.42 -18.38
C LEU A 327 -14.40 6.05 -17.02
N TYR A 328 -15.32 5.08 -17.00
CA TYR A 328 -15.95 4.59 -15.78
C TYR A 328 -15.85 3.07 -15.70
N GLY A 329 -15.56 2.56 -14.51
CA GLY A 329 -15.50 1.14 -14.21
C GLY A 329 -16.02 0.85 -12.81
N LEU A 330 -16.62 -0.32 -12.61
CA LEU A 330 -17.08 -0.79 -11.31
C LEU A 330 -16.62 -2.23 -11.12
N THR A 331 -16.21 -2.56 -9.90
CA THR A 331 -15.91 -3.91 -9.47
C THR A 331 -16.66 -4.20 -8.18
N ALA A 332 -17.34 -5.35 -8.12
CA ALA A 332 -18.01 -5.82 -6.92
C ALA A 332 -17.35 -7.12 -6.46
N ALA A 333 -16.61 -7.06 -5.35
CA ALA A 333 -16.09 -8.24 -4.68
C ALA A 333 -17.15 -8.76 -3.71
N TYR A 334 -17.36 -10.07 -3.61
CA TYR A 334 -18.36 -10.67 -2.75
C TYR A 334 -17.87 -11.98 -2.15
N GLU A 335 -18.51 -12.43 -1.08
CA GLU A 335 -18.28 -13.74 -0.50
C GLU A 335 -19.46 -14.66 -0.79
N TYR A 336 -19.20 -15.94 -1.01
CA TYR A 336 -20.23 -16.96 -1.17
C TYR A 336 -19.90 -18.22 -0.36
N PRO A 337 -20.89 -18.92 0.18
CA PRO A 337 -20.67 -20.12 0.97
C PRO A 337 -20.24 -21.28 0.07
N SER A 338 -19.23 -22.02 0.52
CA SER A 338 -18.76 -23.27 -0.05
C SER A 338 -18.67 -24.30 1.08
N THR A 339 -19.36 -25.43 0.94
CA THR A 339 -19.22 -26.55 1.86
C THR A 339 -17.98 -27.35 1.50
N PHE A 340 -17.19 -27.68 2.51
CA PHE A 340 -16.07 -28.60 2.38
C PHE A 340 -16.33 -29.80 3.27
N LEU A 341 -16.36 -30.98 2.66
CA LEU A 341 -16.20 -32.22 3.39
C LEU A 341 -14.72 -32.30 3.78
N THR A 342 -14.46 -32.39 5.08
CA THR A 342 -13.11 -32.63 5.58
C THR A 342 -13.03 -34.08 6.01
N HIS A 343 -12.39 -34.93 5.21
CA HIS A 343 -12.11 -36.31 5.59
C HIS A 343 -10.66 -36.48 6.04
N VAL A 344 -10.48 -36.80 7.31
CA VAL A 344 -9.15 -37.01 7.92
C VAL A 344 -9.14 -38.34 8.66
N LYS A 345 -8.10 -39.15 8.45
CA LYS A 345 -7.80 -40.31 9.28
C LYS A 345 -6.68 -39.98 10.23
N ALA A 346 -7.01 -39.91 11.51
CA ALA A 346 -6.03 -39.85 12.57
C ALA A 346 -5.60 -41.27 12.93
N SER A 347 -4.30 -41.53 12.92
CA SER A 347 -3.72 -42.77 13.44
C SER A 347 -2.93 -42.44 14.69
N TYR A 348 -3.26 -43.06 15.82
CA TYR A 348 -2.72 -42.67 17.11
C TYR A 348 -2.46 -43.85 18.05
N ASN A 349 -1.55 -43.68 19.01
CA ASN A 349 -1.28 -44.62 20.08
C ASN A 349 -1.67 -43.98 21.42
N LEU A 350 -2.72 -44.49 22.04
CA LEU A 350 -3.30 -43.94 23.28
C LEU A 350 -2.34 -44.02 24.47
N TRP A 351 -1.52 -45.08 24.55
CA TRP A 351 -0.46 -45.19 25.57
C TRP A 351 0.57 -44.07 25.46
N LYS A 352 1.04 -43.76 24.24
CA LYS A 352 2.01 -42.68 24.03
C LYS A 352 1.41 -41.29 24.30
N ILE A 353 0.12 -41.11 24.02
CA ILE A 353 -0.63 -39.89 24.41
C ILE A 353 -0.69 -39.77 25.93
N TYR A 354 -0.97 -40.86 26.65
CA TYR A 354 -0.93 -40.91 28.11
C TYR A 354 0.46 -40.56 28.68
N GLU A 355 1.54 -41.16 28.15
CA GLU A 355 2.92 -40.85 28.56
C GLU A 355 3.25 -39.36 28.35
N TYR A 356 2.76 -38.76 27.27
CA TYR A 356 2.92 -37.34 27.01
C TYR A 356 2.18 -36.47 28.04
N MET A 357 0.91 -36.79 28.32
CA MET A 357 0.13 -36.10 29.35
C MET A 357 0.80 -36.15 30.73
N LYS A 358 1.36 -37.31 31.09
CA LYS A 358 2.13 -37.50 32.33
C LYS A 358 3.41 -36.66 32.35
N LYS A 359 4.21 -36.65 31.28
CA LYS A 359 5.46 -35.85 31.20
C LYS A 359 5.20 -34.36 31.37
N VAL A 360 4.17 -33.82 30.73
CA VAL A 360 3.78 -32.41 30.84
C VAL A 360 3.29 -32.06 32.25
N SER A 361 2.68 -33.00 32.96
CA SER A 361 2.22 -32.82 34.35
C SER A 361 3.34 -32.82 35.40
N VAL A 362 4.53 -33.37 35.11
CA VAL A 362 5.60 -33.59 36.11
C VAL A 362 6.64 -32.47 36.14
N HIS A 363 6.82 -31.69 35.06
CA HIS A 363 7.89 -30.69 34.95
C HIS A 363 7.46 -29.22 35.14
N GLY A 364 6.18 -28.93 35.41
CA GLY A 364 5.71 -27.56 35.60
C GLY A 364 4.56 -27.47 36.58
N GLY A 365 4.76 -26.75 37.69
CA GLY A 365 3.65 -26.26 38.50
C GLY A 365 2.66 -25.50 37.61
N PHE A 366 1.37 -25.81 37.79
CA PHE A 366 0.19 -25.44 37.01
C PHE A 366 0.25 -24.13 36.16
N PHE A 367 0.12 -24.31 34.84
CA PHE A 367 -0.39 -23.42 33.78
C PHE A 367 -0.06 -21.90 33.85
N SER A 368 1.05 -21.49 33.22
CA SER A 368 1.12 -20.15 32.60
C SER A 368 0.46 -20.19 31.22
N THR A 369 -0.41 -19.24 30.92
CA THR A 369 -1.12 -19.12 29.63
C THR A 369 -0.20 -18.98 28.41
N SER A 370 1.06 -18.60 28.59
CA SER A 370 2.06 -18.42 27.54
C SER A 370 2.77 -19.71 27.11
N SER A 371 2.75 -20.78 27.92
CA SER A 371 3.33 -22.09 27.55
C SER A 371 2.41 -22.95 26.67
N LYS A 372 1.18 -22.48 26.38
CA LYS A 372 0.18 -23.19 25.56
C LYS A 372 0.48 -23.19 24.06
N THR A 373 1.34 -22.31 23.56
CA THR A 373 1.61 -22.18 22.12
C THR A 373 2.90 -22.90 21.73
N GLU A 374 3.96 -22.75 22.51
CA GLU A 374 5.29 -23.27 22.14
C GLU A 374 5.43 -24.80 22.32
N VAL A 375 4.72 -25.40 23.29
CA VAL A 375 4.80 -26.86 23.53
C VAL A 375 3.94 -27.66 22.54
N PHE A 376 2.95 -27.04 21.89
CA PHE A 376 2.08 -27.69 20.90
C PHE A 376 2.66 -27.71 19.48
N GLU A 377 3.65 -26.86 19.19
CA GLU A 377 4.12 -26.65 17.81
C GLU A 377 5.39 -27.43 17.44
N THR A 378 6.29 -27.77 18.37
CA THR A 378 7.68 -28.06 17.94
C THR A 378 8.22 -29.48 17.96
N ASN A 379 7.56 -30.55 18.49
CA ASN A 379 8.17 -31.91 18.37
C ASN A 379 7.23 -33.08 18.66
N GLN A 380 6.26 -33.36 17.77
CA GLN A 380 5.42 -34.56 17.89
C GLN A 380 5.27 -35.37 16.60
N ALA A 381 6.21 -35.23 15.66
CA ALA A 381 6.20 -36.01 14.42
C ALA A 381 6.51 -37.51 14.63
N ASP A 382 7.11 -37.94 15.75
CA ASP A 382 7.64 -39.31 15.88
C ASP A 382 7.07 -40.21 16.99
N SER A 383 6.14 -39.75 17.83
CA SER A 383 5.69 -40.54 19.00
C SER A 383 4.23 -40.98 18.98
N GLY A 384 3.65 -41.21 17.80
CA GLY A 384 2.44 -42.03 17.69
C GLY A 384 1.14 -41.24 17.52
N PHE A 385 1.18 -40.11 16.82
CA PHE A 385 -0.01 -39.47 16.24
C PHE A 385 0.32 -39.00 14.83
N THR A 386 -0.39 -39.50 13.82
CA THR A 386 -0.24 -39.11 12.42
C THR A 386 -1.61 -38.82 11.81
N LEU A 387 -1.67 -37.83 10.92
CA LEU A 387 -2.90 -37.47 10.20
C LEU A 387 -2.71 -37.72 8.72
N GLN A 388 -3.66 -38.44 8.12
CA GLN A 388 -3.79 -38.59 6.68
C GLN A 388 -5.01 -37.78 6.25
N TRP A 389 -4.79 -36.78 5.41
CA TRP A 389 -5.84 -35.95 4.82
C TRP A 389 -6.23 -36.56 3.47
N PHE A 390 -7.52 -36.82 3.25
CA PHE A 390 -7.99 -37.43 2.00
C PHE A 390 -8.47 -36.40 0.96
N ASP A 391 -8.76 -35.17 1.39
CA ASP A 391 -9.24 -34.10 0.52
C ASP A 391 -8.20 -32.96 0.39
N ASP A 392 -7.92 -32.53 -0.84
CA ASP A 392 -7.09 -31.36 -1.15
C ASP A 392 -7.93 -30.07 -1.14
N SER A 393 -8.54 -29.81 0.01
CA SER A 393 -9.63 -28.84 0.21
C SER A 393 -9.21 -27.37 0.14
N GLY A 394 -8.00 -27.03 -0.30
CA GLY A 394 -7.53 -25.64 -0.38
C GLY A 394 -7.56 -24.87 0.96
N MET A 395 -7.66 -25.57 2.10
CA MET A 395 -7.62 -24.98 3.44
C MET A 395 -6.26 -24.33 3.71
N THR A 396 -6.27 -23.19 4.40
CA THR A 396 -5.05 -22.54 4.89
C THR A 396 -4.40 -23.37 5.99
N GLU A 397 -3.10 -23.16 6.21
CA GLU A 397 -2.33 -23.88 7.24
C GLU A 397 -2.91 -23.66 8.65
N GLU A 398 -3.36 -22.44 8.94
CA GLU A 398 -4.01 -22.09 10.21
C GLU A 398 -5.31 -22.89 10.43
N GLN A 399 -6.11 -23.08 9.38
CA GLN A 399 -7.34 -23.88 9.44
C GLN A 399 -7.05 -25.37 9.67
N ARG A 400 -6.01 -25.91 9.02
CA ARG A 400 -5.58 -27.30 9.26
C ARG A 400 -5.10 -27.49 10.69
N ASN A 401 -4.32 -26.54 11.22
CA ASN A 401 -3.81 -26.58 12.60
C ASN A 401 -4.94 -26.53 13.64
N ALA A 402 -6.01 -25.77 13.39
CA ALA A 402 -7.18 -25.75 14.27
C ALA A 402 -7.87 -27.11 14.38
N ILE A 403 -8.05 -27.81 13.25
CA ILE A 403 -8.65 -29.16 13.21
C ILE A 403 -7.75 -30.20 13.88
N VAL A 404 -6.43 -30.13 13.63
CA VAL A 404 -5.44 -30.99 14.29
C VAL A 404 -5.55 -30.85 15.81
N ARG A 405 -5.66 -29.61 16.29
CA ARG A 405 -5.78 -29.30 17.72
C ARG A 405 -7.06 -29.87 18.32
N GLU A 406 -8.18 -29.76 17.62
CA GLU A 406 -9.47 -30.30 18.05
C GLU A 406 -9.44 -31.83 18.16
N ILE A 407 -8.93 -32.53 17.15
CA ILE A 407 -8.75 -33.99 17.16
C ILE A 407 -7.85 -34.42 18.32
N LYS A 408 -6.72 -33.72 18.53
CA LYS A 408 -5.82 -34.02 19.65
C LYS A 408 -6.50 -33.85 21.01
N LEU A 409 -7.29 -32.79 21.20
CA LEU A 409 -8.02 -32.55 22.44
C LEU A 409 -9.04 -33.66 22.72
N GLU A 410 -9.79 -34.09 21.72
CA GLU A 410 -10.74 -35.20 21.84
C GLU A 410 -10.05 -36.50 22.26
N LEU A 411 -8.92 -36.85 21.64
CA LEU A 411 -8.15 -38.05 21.99
C LEU A 411 -7.60 -37.99 23.42
N MET A 412 -7.19 -36.82 23.90
CA MET A 412 -6.80 -36.63 25.30
C MET A 412 -7.98 -36.87 26.24
N PHE A 413 -9.17 -36.37 25.91
CA PHE A 413 -10.39 -36.64 26.67
C PHE A 413 -10.75 -38.13 26.71
N ASP A 414 -10.59 -38.84 25.59
CA ASP A 414 -10.81 -40.28 25.53
C ASP A 414 -9.85 -41.04 26.46
N VAL A 415 -8.55 -40.73 26.44
CA VAL A 415 -7.56 -41.33 27.37
C VAL A 415 -7.96 -41.11 28.83
N MET A 416 -8.38 -39.89 29.18
CA MET A 416 -8.77 -39.57 30.56
C MET A 416 -10.05 -40.27 30.98
N ARG A 417 -11.04 -40.36 30.08
CA ARG A 417 -12.26 -41.10 30.35
C ARG A 417 -11.96 -42.58 30.57
N MET A 418 -11.06 -43.17 29.78
CA MET A 418 -10.66 -44.57 29.92
C MET A 418 -9.85 -44.85 31.19
N MET A 419 -9.07 -43.87 31.67
CA MET A 419 -8.31 -43.95 32.92
C MET A 419 -9.13 -43.60 34.17
N GLY A 420 -10.20 -42.81 34.03
CA GLY A 420 -11.03 -42.30 35.12
C GLY A 420 -12.23 -43.17 35.50
N VAL A 421 -12.38 -44.37 34.93
CA VAL A 421 -13.38 -45.35 35.38
C VAL A 421 -12.76 -46.17 36.51
N PRO A 422 -13.27 -46.09 37.76
CA PRO A 422 -12.84 -47.02 38.79
C PRO A 422 -13.21 -48.44 38.37
N THR A 423 -12.24 -49.35 38.32
CA THR A 423 -12.50 -50.78 38.29
C THR A 423 -13.15 -51.17 39.61
N TYR A 424 -14.48 -51.11 39.67
CA TYR A 424 -15.23 -51.67 40.78
C TYR A 424 -15.11 -53.19 40.73
N ASP A 425 -14.22 -53.74 41.56
CA ASP A 425 -14.24 -55.15 41.90
C ASP A 425 -15.43 -55.40 42.84
N ALA A 426 -16.28 -56.36 42.50
CA ALA A 426 -17.61 -56.56 43.08
C ALA A 426 -17.58 -57.27 44.44
N ALA A 427 -16.66 -56.93 45.34
CA ALA A 427 -16.48 -57.64 46.60
C ALA A 427 -15.90 -56.80 47.76
N SER A 428 -16.43 -55.62 48.06
CA SER A 428 -16.31 -55.04 49.41
C SER A 428 -17.35 -53.93 49.66
N LYS A 429 -18.24 -54.14 50.64
CA LYS A 429 -18.98 -53.04 51.27
C LYS A 429 -18.08 -52.37 52.31
N VAL A 430 -18.12 -51.04 52.38
CA VAL A 430 -18.12 -50.17 53.60
C VAL A 430 -17.41 -48.82 53.32
N ASN A 431 -18.20 -47.74 53.52
CA ASN A 431 -17.91 -46.32 53.81
C ASN A 431 -17.01 -45.49 52.86
N ASP A 432 -17.56 -44.36 52.42
CA ASP A 432 -16.85 -43.29 51.72
C ASP A 432 -15.61 -42.82 52.50
N PRO A 433 -14.41 -42.74 51.89
CA PRO A 433 -13.28 -42.09 52.51
C PRO A 433 -13.52 -40.57 52.58
N PRO A 434 -13.04 -39.87 53.64
CA PRO A 434 -13.17 -38.42 53.73
C PRO A 434 -12.44 -37.76 52.55
N PRO A 435 -12.95 -36.62 52.04
CA PRO A 435 -12.34 -35.96 50.90
C PRO A 435 -10.88 -35.57 51.21
N PRO A 436 -9.94 -35.75 50.27
CA PRO A 436 -8.55 -35.37 50.49
C PRO A 436 -8.45 -33.85 50.73
N PRO A 437 -7.45 -33.39 51.52
CA PRO A 437 -7.29 -31.98 51.83
C PRO A 437 -7.11 -31.16 50.54
N ALA A 438 -7.71 -29.97 50.50
CA ALA A 438 -7.81 -29.12 49.31
C ALA A 438 -6.43 -28.82 48.70
N SER A 439 -6.12 -29.51 47.61
CA SER A 439 -4.98 -29.19 46.75
C SER A 439 -5.35 -28.03 45.80
N GLY A 440 -4.36 -27.23 45.38
CA GLY A 440 -4.58 -26.05 44.53
C GLY A 440 -5.34 -26.31 43.22
N ALA A 441 -5.34 -27.55 42.73
CA ALA A 441 -6.09 -27.97 41.55
C ALA A 441 -7.62 -28.05 41.78
N VAL A 442 -8.06 -28.40 43.00
CA VAL A 442 -9.50 -28.46 43.38
C VAL A 442 -10.09 -27.05 43.47
N VAL A 443 -9.30 -26.09 43.99
CA VAL A 443 -9.67 -24.66 44.09
C VAL A 443 -9.74 -24.00 42.71
N LEU A 444 -8.80 -24.34 41.80
CA LEU A 444 -8.83 -23.88 40.41
C LEU A 444 -10.01 -24.49 39.62
N ALA A 445 -10.34 -25.76 39.85
CA ALA A 445 -11.50 -26.40 39.23
C ALA A 445 -12.82 -25.71 39.63
N GLU A 446 -12.98 -25.34 40.90
CA GLU A 446 -14.16 -24.61 41.39
C GLU A 446 -14.20 -23.15 40.91
N GLY A 447 -13.04 -22.50 40.76
CA GLY A 447 -12.93 -21.18 40.14
C GLY A 447 -13.32 -21.17 38.65
N VAL A 448 -12.90 -22.16 37.87
CA VAL A 448 -13.26 -22.29 36.45
C VAL A 448 -14.75 -22.64 36.28
N GLN A 449 -15.30 -23.48 37.16
CA GLN A 449 -16.70 -23.90 37.13
C GLN A 449 -17.67 -22.77 37.52
N SER A 450 -17.26 -21.86 38.41
CA SER A 450 -18.06 -20.70 38.83
C SER A 450 -18.02 -19.54 37.82
N THR A 451 -16.97 -19.41 37.02
CA THR A 451 -16.82 -18.29 36.06
C THR A 451 -17.54 -18.53 34.73
N CYS A 452 -17.67 -19.78 34.27
CA CYS A 452 -18.25 -20.08 32.95
C CYS A 452 -19.75 -20.44 32.94
N GLY A 453 -20.39 -20.64 34.10
CA GLY A 453 -21.74 -21.18 34.19
C GLY A 453 -21.86 -22.64 33.70
N TRP A 454 -22.98 -23.30 34.02
CA TRP A 454 -23.14 -24.75 33.85
C TRP A 454 -23.37 -25.22 32.39
N TYR A 455 -23.56 -24.30 31.44
CA TYR A 455 -23.86 -24.61 30.04
C TYR A 455 -22.63 -24.73 29.13
N SER A 456 -21.43 -24.34 29.58
CA SER A 456 -20.21 -24.48 28.79
C SER A 456 -19.60 -25.88 28.94
N PHE A 457 -19.80 -26.74 27.94
CA PHE A 457 -19.25 -28.09 27.89
C PHE A 457 -17.71 -28.10 28.06
N TYR A 458 -17.03 -27.09 27.49
CA TYR A 458 -15.58 -26.91 27.63
C TYR A 458 -15.14 -26.60 29.07
N CYS A 459 -15.88 -25.73 29.80
CA CYS A 459 -15.50 -25.40 31.18
C CYS A 459 -15.87 -26.51 32.17
N GLY A 460 -16.97 -27.22 31.96
CA GLY A 460 -17.32 -28.42 32.73
C GLY A 460 -16.29 -29.55 32.57
N GLY A 461 -15.83 -29.76 31.33
CA GLY A 461 -14.75 -30.71 31.02
C GLY A 461 -13.41 -30.34 31.64
N VAL A 462 -13.05 -29.06 31.67
CA VAL A 462 -11.80 -28.57 32.29
C VAL A 462 -11.84 -28.60 33.83
N ALA A 463 -13.00 -28.35 34.46
CA ALA A 463 -13.13 -28.50 35.91
C ALA A 463 -13.04 -29.97 36.35
N TRP A 464 -13.66 -30.88 35.59
CA TRP A 464 -13.54 -32.32 35.79
C TRP A 464 -12.10 -32.81 35.52
N PHE A 465 -11.45 -32.27 34.48
CA PHE A 465 -10.02 -32.47 34.16
C PHE A 465 -9.11 -32.15 35.35
N LEU A 466 -9.24 -30.95 35.96
CA LEU A 466 -8.38 -30.56 37.08
C LEU A 466 -8.62 -31.38 38.35
N LYS A 467 -9.85 -31.89 38.56
CA LYS A 467 -10.19 -32.79 39.68
C LYS A 467 -9.71 -34.24 39.46
N GLY A 468 -9.66 -34.71 38.22
CA GLY A 468 -9.24 -36.09 37.87
C GLY A 468 -7.71 -36.33 37.88
N LEU A 469 -6.90 -35.33 37.53
CA LEU A 469 -5.44 -35.51 37.38
C LEU A 469 -4.73 -35.87 38.71
N ASN A 470 -5.27 -35.49 39.87
CA ASN A 470 -4.63 -35.80 41.15
C ASN A 470 -4.94 -37.23 41.67
N ALA A 471 -5.99 -37.87 41.16
CA ALA A 471 -6.39 -39.23 41.54
C ALA A 471 -5.84 -40.31 40.59
N ILE A 472 -5.56 -39.96 39.32
CA ILE A 472 -5.28 -40.92 38.24
C ILE A 472 -3.78 -41.23 38.06
N PHE A 473 -2.86 -40.30 38.38
CA PHE A 473 -1.42 -40.50 38.13
C PHE A 473 -0.64 -41.12 39.30
N GLY A 474 -1.33 -41.58 40.35
CA GLY A 474 -0.71 -42.13 41.56
C GLY A 474 -0.65 -43.66 41.68
N SER A 475 -1.42 -44.41 40.89
CA SER A 475 -1.46 -45.89 40.98
C SER A 475 -0.67 -46.55 39.85
N THR A 476 0.42 -47.24 40.21
CA THR A 476 1.27 -48.01 39.29
C THR A 476 0.54 -49.18 38.60
N GLU A 477 -0.53 -49.68 39.21
CA GLU A 477 -1.33 -50.79 38.69
C GLU A 477 -2.22 -50.38 37.50
N THR A 478 -2.94 -49.25 37.61
CA THR A 478 -3.81 -48.71 36.54
C THR A 478 -2.99 -48.30 35.32
N GLU A 479 -1.79 -47.74 35.53
CA GLU A 479 -0.85 -47.40 34.45
C GLU A 479 -0.40 -48.66 33.68
N THR A 480 -0.06 -49.73 34.40
CA THR A 480 0.39 -50.99 33.79
C THR A 480 -0.73 -51.65 32.98
N GLN A 481 -1.96 -51.65 33.51
CA GLN A 481 -3.13 -52.20 32.83
C GLN A 481 -3.50 -51.38 31.57
N PHE A 482 -3.44 -50.04 31.66
CA PHE A 482 -3.68 -49.18 30.52
C PHE A 482 -2.62 -49.35 29.43
N ARG A 483 -1.34 -49.49 29.82
CA ARG A 483 -0.25 -49.82 28.89
C ARG A 483 -0.50 -51.14 28.16
N GLN A 484 -0.87 -52.20 28.88
CA GLN A 484 -1.13 -53.50 28.26
C GLN A 484 -2.34 -53.46 27.31
N SER A 485 -3.35 -52.67 27.67
CA SER A 485 -4.62 -52.62 26.93
C SER A 485 -4.59 -51.68 25.73
N TYR A 486 -3.80 -50.60 25.78
CA TYR A 486 -3.87 -49.48 24.82
C TYR A 486 -2.53 -49.10 24.18
N ASN A 487 -1.47 -49.88 24.38
CA ASN A 487 -0.21 -49.73 23.65
C ASN A 487 -0.26 -50.41 22.27
N TYR A 488 -1.17 -49.94 21.42
CA TYR A 488 -1.27 -50.32 20.01
C TYR A 488 -1.66 -49.10 19.17
N GLN A 489 -1.49 -49.20 17.85
CA GLN A 489 -1.86 -48.13 16.92
C GLN A 489 -3.36 -48.26 16.59
N ALA A 490 -4.16 -47.28 17.00
CA ALA A 490 -5.55 -47.13 16.61
C ALA A 490 -5.68 -46.14 15.44
N SER A 491 -6.80 -46.20 14.71
CA SER A 491 -7.13 -45.17 13.73
C SER A 491 -8.60 -44.79 13.80
N ARG A 492 -8.92 -43.50 13.70
CA ARG A 492 -10.28 -42.96 13.66
C ARG A 492 -10.42 -42.04 12.45
N GLU A 493 -11.54 -42.15 11.74
CA GLU A 493 -11.90 -41.24 10.66
C GLU A 493 -12.78 -40.11 11.21
N TYR A 494 -12.43 -38.88 10.82
CA TYR A 494 -13.17 -37.67 11.12
C TYR A 494 -13.74 -37.12 9.82
N ARG A 495 -15.06 -36.91 9.81
CA ARG A 495 -15.77 -36.23 8.73
C ARG A 495 -16.51 -35.04 9.31
N THR A 496 -16.17 -33.84 8.86
CA THR A 496 -16.89 -32.63 9.25
C THR A 496 -17.23 -31.82 8.01
N ASP A 497 -18.48 -31.36 7.96
CA ASP A 497 -18.97 -30.41 6.97
C ASP A 497 -18.79 -29.01 7.54
N ARG A 498 -17.90 -28.22 6.95
CA ARG A 498 -17.74 -26.80 7.31
C ARG A 498 -18.10 -25.92 6.14
N ILE A 499 -18.92 -24.89 6.41
CA ILE A 499 -19.19 -23.82 5.47
C ILE A 499 -18.03 -22.82 5.56
N LEU A 500 -17.30 -22.65 4.47
CA LEU A 500 -16.28 -21.62 4.32
C LEU A 500 -16.73 -20.63 3.24
N TYR A 501 -16.48 -19.36 3.49
CA TYR A 501 -16.79 -18.31 2.52
C TYR A 501 -15.62 -18.12 1.56
N ARG A 502 -15.90 -18.21 0.25
CA ARG A 502 -14.93 -17.97 -0.81
C ARG A 502 -15.16 -16.60 -1.45
N PRO A 503 -14.08 -15.92 -1.87
CA PRO A 503 -14.20 -14.66 -2.58
C PRO A 503 -14.63 -14.90 -4.03
N GLY A 504 -15.49 -14.02 -4.53
CA GLY A 504 -15.85 -13.87 -5.93
C GLY A 504 -15.74 -12.40 -6.35
N VAL A 505 -15.65 -12.14 -7.65
CA VAL A 505 -15.58 -10.79 -8.19
C VAL A 505 -16.38 -10.67 -9.49
N THR A 506 -17.12 -9.57 -9.60
CA THR A 506 -17.80 -9.14 -10.82
C THR A 506 -17.14 -7.85 -11.30
N VAL A 507 -16.70 -7.82 -12.55
CA VAL A 507 -16.17 -6.63 -13.21
C VAL A 507 -17.19 -6.12 -14.22
N PHE A 508 -17.40 -4.81 -14.28
CA PHE A 508 -18.34 -4.23 -15.24
C PHE A 508 -17.60 -3.54 -16.37
N GLU A 509 -17.93 -3.97 -17.59
CA GLU A 509 -17.38 -3.43 -18.82
C GLU A 509 -18.48 -2.69 -19.60
N LYS A 510 -18.10 -1.70 -20.39
CA LYS A 510 -19.06 -1.01 -21.26
C LYS A 510 -19.63 -1.99 -22.29
N ASP A 511 -20.96 -1.99 -22.45
CA ASP A 511 -21.58 -2.76 -23.53
C ASP A 511 -21.10 -2.20 -24.89
N ALA A 512 -20.36 -3.00 -25.65
CA ALA A 512 -19.90 -2.66 -27.00
C ALA A 512 -21.07 -2.50 -28.01
N LEU A 513 -22.30 -2.82 -27.61
CA LEU A 513 -23.47 -2.95 -28.47
C LEU A 513 -24.21 -1.63 -28.77
N ASP A 514 -23.96 -0.54 -28.04
CA ASP A 514 -24.72 0.71 -28.19
C ASP A 514 -24.09 1.75 -29.16
N ALA A 515 -22.98 1.42 -29.83
CA ALA A 515 -22.39 2.28 -30.87
C ALA A 515 -23.18 2.28 -32.19
N SER A 516 -24.24 1.47 -32.31
CA SER A 516 -24.99 1.23 -33.56
C SER A 516 -26.37 1.90 -33.61
N ARG A 517 -26.76 2.67 -32.59
CA ARG A 517 -27.98 3.48 -32.65
C ARG A 517 -27.64 4.91 -33.08
N PRO A 518 -28.00 5.33 -34.31
CA PRO A 518 -27.99 6.75 -34.63
C PRO A 518 -29.00 7.47 -33.73
N ARG A 519 -28.57 8.57 -33.11
CA ARG A 519 -29.46 9.52 -32.42
C ARG A 519 -30.31 10.27 -33.43
#